data_AF-A0A539EC95-F1
#
_entry.id   AF-A0A539EC95-F1
#
_cell.length_a   1.000
_cell.length_b   1.000
_cell.length_c   1.000
_cell.angle_alpha   90.00
_cell.angle_beta   90.00
_cell.angle_gamma   90.00
#
_symmetry.space_group_name_H-M   'P 1'
#
loop_
_entity.id
_entity.type
_entity.pdbx_description
1 polymer ?
#
loop_
_entity_poly.entity_id
_entity_poly.type
_entity_poly.pdbx_seq_one_letter_code
_entity_poly.pdbx_strand_id
1 'polypeptide(L)' 'MSNHYTHPAANEFSCVDRAPEATGNSVDVSGNLWYPTEVECGALPCPPYKQDREATCAVCSRR' A
#
# COMPACT_ATOMS: atom_id res chain seq x y z
N MET A 1 3.84 2.41 -5.73
CA MET A 1 4.69 2.72 -4.55
C MET A 1 5.64 1.58 -4.16
N SER A 2 5.15 0.42 -3.71
CA SER A 2 6.01 -0.68 -3.21
C SER A 2 6.80 -1.45 -4.29
N ASN A 3 6.42 -1.34 -5.57
CA ASN A 3 7.05 -2.06 -6.68
C ASN A 3 7.95 -1.16 -7.56
N HIS A 4 8.62 -0.19 -6.95
CA HIS A 4 9.52 0.71 -7.67
C HIS A 4 10.83 -0.01 -8.03
N TYR A 5 11.34 0.16 -9.26
CA TYR A 5 12.41 -0.67 -9.84
C TYR A 5 13.75 -0.67 -9.08
N THR A 6 14.00 0.33 -8.23
CA THR A 6 15.19 0.41 -7.37
C THR A 6 15.01 -0.25 -6.00
N HIS A 7 13.78 -0.62 -5.64
CA HIS A 7 13.48 -1.30 -4.39
C HIS A 7 13.28 -2.79 -4.68
N PRO A 8 13.92 -3.69 -3.93
CA PRO A 8 13.59 -5.11 -4.00
C PRO A 8 12.10 -5.27 -3.77
N ALA A 9 11.37 -5.82 -4.74
CA ALA A 9 9.93 -5.97 -4.63
C ALA A 9 9.60 -6.84 -3.41
N ALA A 10 9.11 -6.21 -2.34
CA ALA A 10 8.55 -6.91 -1.20
C ALA A 10 7.13 -7.33 -1.61
N ASN A 11 6.94 -8.63 -1.87
CA ASN A 11 5.61 -9.21 -2.10
C ASN A 11 4.85 -9.47 -0.78
N GLU A 12 5.33 -8.88 0.32
CA GLU A 12 4.76 -9.03 1.65
C GLU A 12 3.92 -7.80 1.98
N PHE A 13 2.66 -8.04 2.28
CA PHE A 13 1.72 -7.03 2.71
C PHE A 13 1.35 -7.32 4.16
N SER A 14 1.57 -6.35 5.05
CA SER A 14 1.22 -6.44 6.46
C SER A 14 0.26 -5.31 6.82
N CYS A 15 -0.84 -5.64 7.46
CA CYS A 15 -1.82 -4.66 7.92
C CYS A 15 -1.42 -4.17 9.32
N VAL A 16 -0.99 -2.92 9.40
CA VAL A 16 -0.50 -2.30 10.65
C VAL A 16 -1.63 -1.67 11.44
N ASP A 17 -2.46 -0.88 10.76
CA ASP A 17 -3.54 -0.09 11.36
C ASP A 17 -4.77 -0.08 10.44
N ARG A 18 -5.96 -0.23 11.03
CA ARG A 18 -7.24 -0.16 10.32
C ARG A 18 -7.70 1.28 10.06
N ALA A 19 -7.24 2.23 10.85
CA ALA A 19 -7.59 3.65 10.74
C ALA A 19 -6.30 4.50 10.72
N PRO A 20 -5.46 4.34 9.68
CA PRO A 20 -4.18 5.03 9.63
C PRO A 20 -4.39 6.54 9.63
N GLU A 21 -3.73 7.22 10.56
CA GLU A 21 -3.62 8.67 10.57
C GLU A 21 -2.38 9.08 9.79
N ALA A 22 -2.52 10.08 8.90
CA ALA A 22 -1.39 10.63 8.14
C ALA A 22 -0.55 11.61 9.00
N THR A 23 -0.21 11.22 10.23
CA THR A 23 0.60 12.01 11.17
C THR A 23 2.07 11.65 11.01
N GLY A 24 2.62 11.91 9.82
CA GLY A 24 4.04 11.71 9.51
C GLY A 24 4.71 13.00 9.03
N ASN A 25 6.01 13.15 9.31
CA ASN A 25 6.83 14.10 8.56
C ASN A 25 7.21 13.44 7.21
N SER A 26 7.41 14.22 6.16
CA SER A 26 7.83 13.75 4.84
C SER A 26 9.36 13.57 4.74
N VAL A 27 10.04 13.30 5.86
CA VAL A 27 11.49 13.10 5.89
C VAL A 27 11.80 11.67 5.48
N ASP A 28 12.52 11.55 4.37
CA ASP A 28 13.12 10.29 3.95
C ASP A 28 14.31 9.97 4.87
N VAL A 29 14.14 8.95 5.70
CA VAL A 29 15.20 8.44 6.59
C VAL A 29 15.84 7.15 6.05
N SER A 30 15.49 6.73 4.82
CA SER A 30 16.01 5.53 4.14
C SER A 30 16.10 4.29 5.04
N GLY A 31 15.16 4.19 6.00
CA GLY A 31 15.11 3.14 7.01
C GLY A 31 14.47 1.87 6.45
N ASN A 32 13.47 1.32 7.15
CA ASN A 32 12.81 0.08 6.74
C ASN A 32 11.81 0.22 5.57
N LEU A 33 11.70 1.42 4.95
CA LEU A 33 10.96 1.72 3.71
C LEU A 33 9.56 1.06 3.60
N TRP A 34 8.69 1.31 4.59
CA TRP A 34 7.29 0.88 4.52
C TRP A 34 6.51 1.85 3.62
N TYR A 35 5.80 1.31 2.63
CA TYR A 35 4.97 2.10 1.73
C TYR A 35 3.49 1.72 1.89
N PRO A 36 2.56 2.69 1.83
CA PRO A 36 1.14 2.39 1.74
C PRO A 36 0.85 1.64 0.43
N THR A 37 -0.20 0.82 0.47
CA THR A 37 -0.72 0.14 -0.72
C THR A 37 -1.81 1.00 -1.34
N GLU A 38 -1.73 1.21 -2.64
CA GLU A 38 -2.68 2.03 -3.40
C GLU A 38 -3.58 1.15 -4.26
N VAL A 39 -4.83 1.57 -4.37
CA VAL A 39 -5.84 0.95 -5.23
C VAL A 39 -5.74 1.54 -6.63
N GLU A 40 -5.47 0.66 -7.60
CA GLU A 40 -5.46 0.98 -9.01
C GLU A 40 -6.60 0.26 -9.73
N CYS A 41 -7.45 1.02 -10.43
CA CYS A 41 -8.47 0.47 -11.30
C CYS A 41 -7.82 -0.24 -12.49
N GLY A 42 -8.49 -1.29 -12.99
CA GLY A 42 -7.97 -2.16 -14.04
C GLY A 42 -7.42 -3.46 -13.45
N ALA A 43 -6.47 -3.38 -12.52
CA ALA A 43 -6.10 -4.52 -11.69
C ALA A 43 -7.21 -4.88 -10.68
N LEU A 44 -7.88 -3.86 -10.14
CA LEU A 44 -9.07 -3.98 -9.31
C LEU A 44 -10.33 -3.47 -10.03
N PRO A 45 -11.51 -4.07 -9.77
CA PRO A 45 -12.77 -3.60 -10.32
C PRO A 45 -13.23 -2.31 -9.62
N CYS A 46 -13.60 -1.32 -10.42
CA CYS A 46 -14.16 -0.06 -9.92
C CYS A 46 -15.59 0.08 -10.46
N PRO A 47 -16.66 -0.05 -9.64
CA PRO A 47 -16.73 -0.21 -8.17
C PRO A 47 -16.51 -1.66 -7.65
N PRO A 48 -16.26 -1.89 -6.34
CA PRO A 48 -16.41 -0.98 -5.17
C PRO A 48 -15.16 -0.15 -4.83
N TYR A 49 -14.05 -0.42 -5.50
CA TYR A 49 -12.78 0.26 -5.28
C TYR A 49 -12.78 1.64 -5.95
N LYS A 50 -11.95 2.55 -5.41
CA LYS A 50 -11.75 3.90 -5.96
C LYS A 50 -10.30 4.05 -6.37
N GLN A 51 -10.09 4.53 -7.59
CA GLN A 51 -8.80 4.92 -8.16
C GLN A 51 -8.03 5.84 -7.20
N ASP A 52 -6.71 5.70 -7.19
CA ASP A 52 -5.75 6.55 -6.44
C ASP A 52 -6.09 6.67 -4.95
N ARG A 53 -6.50 5.54 -4.34
CA ARG A 53 -6.86 5.50 -2.92
C ARG A 53 -6.00 4.52 -2.16
N GLU A 54 -5.46 4.93 -1.02
CA GLU A 54 -4.70 4.05 -0.14
C GLU A 54 -5.62 3.02 0.53
N ALA A 55 -5.27 1.75 0.36
CA ALA A 55 -5.89 0.63 1.04
C ALA A 55 -5.41 0.58 2.50
N THR A 56 -6.34 0.47 3.44
CA THR A 56 -6.02 0.31 4.86
C THR A 56 -5.41 -1.06 5.17
N CYS A 57 -5.76 -2.09 4.38
CA CYS A 57 -5.25 -3.44 4.55
C CYS A 57 -5.40 -4.22 3.25
N ALA A 58 -4.35 -4.96 2.87
CA ALA A 58 -4.36 -5.88 1.74
C ALA A 58 -3.89 -7.26 2.24
N VAL A 59 -4.73 -8.28 2.08
CA VAL A 59 -4.43 -9.65 2.47
C VAL A 59 -4.73 -10.60 1.31
N CYS A 60 -3.89 -11.60 1.15
CA CYS A 60 -4.20 -12.71 0.25
C CYS A 60 -5.32 -13.56 0.88
N SER A 61 -6.44 -13.73 0.18
CA SER A 61 -7.41 -14.76 0.52
C SER A 61 -7.01 -16.09 -0.14
N ARG A 62 -7.16 -17.19 0.59
CA ARG A 62 -7.15 -18.52 -0.04
C ARG A 62 -8.46 -18.70 -0.80
N ARG A 63 -8.39 -19.14 -2.05
CA ARG A 63 -9.55 -19.63 -2.80
C ARG A 63 -9.86 -21.07 -2.41
#